data_AF-A0A3B6X837-F1
#
_entry.id   AF-A0A3B6X837-F1
#
_cell.length_a   1.000
_cell.length_b   1.000
_cell.length_c   1.000
_cell.angle_alpha   90.00
_cell.angle_beta   90.00
_cell.angle_gamma   90.00
#
_symmetry.space_group_name_H-M   'P 1'
#
loop_
_entity.id
_entity.type
_entity.pdbx_description
1 polymer ?
#
loop_
_entity_poly.entity_id
_entity_poly.type
_entity_poly.pdbx_seq_one_letter_code
_entity_poly.pdbx_strand_id
1 'polypeptide(L)'
;MGEPSAEGPGSGVPAPIPLPHPSEGVPPISASVPDIEDAARRLDRGRGPFAVDAERASGFRYSNRAYLIQIRRAGAGTVLIDPVSHGADPVRALRPVAEVLGSDEWILHSADQDLPCLAEVGMRPPALYDTELAGRLAGFERVNLATMVERLLGFGLAKGHGAADWSKRPLPAEWLNYAALDVELLIELRAAIADVLAEQGKTDWAAQEFDYLRQAGSKEPGPAARRDRWRRTSGIHRVRDQRGLAAVRELWLTRDRIAQRRDIAPRRILPDSAIIEAALANPTTIEELVALPVFGGRNQRRSAATWLAALDAARQSENPPVDSEPPNGPPPPARWSRRKPEAAARLEAARAALAEVSERVHVPTENLVAPDLVRRLCWDWEPTPDPFAAVEAFLCAGHARPWQRELVDPVLARALQQPPPAVADDDG
;
A
#
# COMPACT_ATOMS: atom_id res chain seq x y z
N MET A 1 41.61 -29.63 31.37
CA MET A 1 42.06 -29.00 30.12
C MET A 1 41.04 -29.35 29.07
N GLY A 2 40.06 -28.47 28.86
CA GLY A 2 39.04 -28.64 27.83
C GLY A 2 39.51 -27.94 26.56
N GLU A 3 39.56 -28.68 25.46
CA GLU A 3 39.91 -28.17 24.13
C GLU A 3 38.91 -27.10 23.68
N PRO A 4 39.36 -26.07 22.95
CA PRO A 4 38.48 -25.08 22.36
C PRO A 4 37.79 -25.68 21.13
N SER A 5 36.46 -25.65 21.12
CA SER A 5 35.63 -26.00 19.97
C SER A 5 35.94 -25.09 18.79
N ALA A 6 36.21 -25.71 17.63
CA ALA A 6 36.46 -25.04 16.37
C ALA A 6 35.23 -24.24 15.91
N GLU A 7 35.43 -22.95 15.62
CA GLU A 7 34.49 -22.13 14.87
C GLU A 7 34.34 -22.70 13.46
N GLY A 8 33.10 -22.97 13.05
CA GLY A 8 32.78 -23.36 11.68
C GLY A 8 33.09 -22.22 10.69
N PRO A 9 33.32 -22.53 9.40
CA PRO A 9 33.66 -21.53 8.41
C PRO A 9 32.49 -20.56 8.23
N GLY A 10 32.66 -19.32 8.67
CA GLY A 10 31.71 -18.24 8.40
C GLY A 10 31.49 -18.10 6.91
N SER A 11 30.22 -18.06 6.49
CA SER A 11 29.82 -17.75 5.12
C SER A 11 30.52 -16.47 4.68
N GLY A 12 31.42 -16.58 3.70
CA GLY A 12 32.30 -15.50 3.22
C GLY A 12 31.60 -14.38 2.43
N VAL A 13 30.39 -13.99 2.82
CA VAL A 13 29.74 -12.79 2.29
C VAL A 13 30.38 -11.58 2.96
N PRO A 14 31.02 -10.66 2.20
CA PRO A 14 31.57 -9.44 2.77
C PRO A 14 30.49 -8.66 3.51
N ALA A 15 30.83 -8.09 4.66
CA ALA A 15 29.92 -7.18 5.36
C ALA A 15 29.57 -5.98 4.46
N PRO A 16 28.32 -5.51 4.47
CA PRO A 16 27.93 -4.40 3.61
C PRO A 16 28.68 -3.12 3.97
N ILE A 17 29.03 -2.35 2.94
CA ILE A 17 29.70 -1.05 3.10
C ILE A 17 28.65 -0.05 3.60
N PRO A 18 28.78 0.50 4.82
CA PRO A 18 27.80 1.46 5.32
C PRO A 18 27.77 2.73 4.45
N LEU A 19 26.58 3.20 4.10
CA LEU A 19 26.38 4.45 3.37
C LEU A 19 25.72 5.48 4.30
N PRO A 20 26.51 6.25 5.08
CA PRO A 20 25.97 7.16 6.10
C PRO A 20 25.39 8.44 5.51
N HIS A 21 25.79 8.84 4.30
CA HIS A 21 25.31 10.03 3.60
C HIS A 21 25.39 9.83 2.07
N PRO A 22 24.60 10.60 1.28
CA PRO A 22 24.72 10.62 -0.17
C PRO A 22 26.12 11.01 -0.62
N SER A 23 26.57 10.48 -1.77
CA SER A 23 27.92 10.72 -2.31
C SER A 23 28.26 12.19 -2.53
N GLU A 24 27.25 13.01 -2.87
CA GLU A 24 27.37 14.46 -3.12
C GLU A 24 27.02 15.30 -1.88
N GLY A 25 26.79 14.66 -0.72
CA GLY A 25 26.26 15.28 0.48
C GLY A 25 24.75 15.50 0.43
N VAL A 26 24.18 15.93 1.57
CA VAL A 26 22.74 16.21 1.67
C VAL A 26 22.45 17.56 1.02
N PRO A 27 21.63 17.63 -0.05
CA PRO A 27 21.33 18.88 -0.72
C PRO A 27 20.42 19.79 0.14
N PRO A 28 20.45 21.11 -0.07
CA PRO A 28 19.49 22.00 0.57
C PRO A 28 18.07 21.72 0.08
N ILE A 29 17.08 22.00 0.93
CA ILE A 29 15.67 21.86 0.58
C ILE A 29 15.21 22.99 -0.35
N SER A 30 14.50 22.63 -1.41
CA SER A 30 13.86 23.56 -2.34
C SER A 30 12.46 23.90 -1.80
N ALA A 31 12.33 25.03 -1.11
CA ALA A 31 11.12 25.38 -0.36
C ALA A 31 10.37 26.62 -0.87
N SER A 32 11.02 27.44 -1.70
CA SER A 32 10.37 28.55 -2.42
C SER A 32 10.17 28.23 -3.90
N VAL A 33 9.29 28.95 -4.58
CA VAL A 33 9.06 28.78 -6.03
C VAL A 33 10.37 28.93 -6.83
N PRO A 34 11.23 29.94 -6.61
CA PRO A 34 12.52 30.03 -7.29
C PRO A 34 13.45 28.83 -7.04
N ASP A 35 13.47 28.28 -5.82
CA ASP A 35 14.29 27.10 -5.52
C ASP A 35 13.78 25.86 -6.27
N ILE A 36 12.46 25.69 -6.35
CA ILE A 36 11.82 24.59 -7.08
C ILE A 36 12.10 24.69 -8.59
N GLU A 37 12.04 25.90 -9.15
CA GLU A 37 12.44 26.13 -10.55
C GLU A 37 13.94 25.84 -10.78
N ASP A 38 14.80 26.13 -9.80
CA ASP A 38 16.21 25.78 -9.89
C ASP A 38 16.45 24.27 -9.82
N ALA A 39 15.74 23.58 -8.93
CA ALA A 39 15.74 22.12 -8.87
C ALA A 39 15.32 21.50 -10.22
N ALA A 40 14.27 22.03 -10.86
CA ALA A 40 13.86 21.60 -12.20
C ALA A 40 14.98 21.80 -13.24
N ARG A 41 15.60 22.98 -13.29
CA ARG A 41 16.73 23.26 -14.21
C ARG A 41 17.94 22.37 -13.97
N ARG A 42 18.21 22.01 -12.71
CA ARG A 42 19.28 21.07 -12.36
C ARG A 42 18.96 19.67 -12.88
N LEU A 43 17.75 19.18 -12.62
CA LEU A 43 17.28 17.88 -13.09
C LEU A 43 17.30 17.76 -14.63
N ASP A 44 16.92 18.82 -15.34
CA ASP A 44 16.91 18.88 -16.81
C ASP A 44 18.30 18.68 -17.43
N ARG A 45 19.37 19.11 -16.73
CA ARG A 45 20.76 18.93 -17.18
C ARG A 45 21.27 17.48 -17.03
N GLY A 46 20.60 16.67 -16.22
CA GLY A 46 20.93 15.26 -16.06
C GLY A 46 20.49 14.43 -17.27
N ARG A 47 20.74 13.12 -17.24
CA ARG A 47 20.31 12.20 -18.29
C ARG A 47 19.71 10.91 -17.74
N GLY A 48 18.89 10.27 -18.56
CA GLY A 48 18.29 8.98 -18.24
C GLY A 48 17.16 9.11 -17.22
N PRO A 49 16.81 7.99 -16.55
CA PRO A 49 15.65 7.91 -15.70
C PRO A 49 15.79 8.75 -14.42
N PHE A 50 14.64 9.03 -13.80
CA PHE A 50 14.54 9.73 -12.53
C PHE A 50 14.30 8.74 -11.40
N ALA A 51 15.20 8.68 -10.42
CA ALA A 51 14.89 8.05 -9.13
C ALA A 51 13.98 9.00 -8.34
N VAL A 52 12.81 8.53 -7.91
CA VAL A 52 11.78 9.34 -7.26
C VAL A 52 11.31 8.65 -5.98
N ASP A 53 11.10 9.45 -4.94
CA ASP A 53 10.47 9.02 -3.69
C ASP A 53 9.61 10.17 -3.13
N ALA A 54 8.73 9.87 -2.16
CA ALA A 54 7.93 10.86 -1.47
C ALA A 54 7.61 10.51 -0.01
N GLU A 55 7.71 11.51 0.86
CA GLU A 55 7.42 11.34 2.29
C GLU A 55 6.07 11.90 2.69
N ARG A 56 5.40 11.19 3.60
CA ARG A 56 4.06 11.52 4.11
C ARG A 56 4.04 11.54 5.62
N ALA A 57 3.15 12.33 6.21
CA ALA A 57 2.96 12.38 7.66
C ALA A 57 1.88 11.37 8.14
N SER A 58 2.00 10.12 7.70
CA SER A 58 1.05 9.04 7.96
C SER A 58 0.85 8.82 9.46
N GLY A 59 -0.41 8.81 9.92
CA GLY A 59 -0.73 8.68 11.35
C GLY A 59 -0.58 9.98 12.17
N PHE A 60 -0.10 11.07 11.56
CA PHE A 60 -0.10 12.42 12.12
C PHE A 60 -1.13 13.31 11.43
N ARG A 61 -1.20 13.26 10.10
CA ARG A 61 -2.10 14.05 9.25
C ARG A 61 -3.25 13.22 8.68
N TYR A 62 -4.29 13.91 8.21
CA TYR A 62 -5.43 13.26 7.53
C TYR A 62 -5.11 13.06 6.05
N SER A 63 -4.53 14.08 5.43
CA SER A 63 -4.10 14.04 4.05
C SER A 63 -2.94 13.05 3.87
N ASN A 64 -2.95 12.38 2.73
CA ASN A 64 -1.84 11.55 2.26
C ASN A 64 -0.91 12.32 1.30
N ARG A 65 -1.02 13.66 1.27
CA ARG A 65 -0.17 14.51 0.43
C ARG A 65 1.31 14.31 0.76
N ALA A 66 2.15 14.51 -0.23
CA ALA A 66 3.59 14.57 0.00
C ALA A 66 3.94 15.79 0.87
N TYR A 67 4.89 15.60 1.79
CA TYR A 67 5.52 16.66 2.58
C TYR A 67 7.01 16.82 2.28
N LEU A 68 7.59 15.89 1.52
CA LEU A 68 8.90 15.99 0.88
C LEU A 68 8.84 15.13 -0.39
N ILE A 69 9.44 15.60 -1.47
CA ILE A 69 9.62 14.83 -2.71
C ILE A 69 11.12 14.78 -2.99
N GLN A 70 11.65 13.59 -3.20
CA GLN A 70 13.06 13.35 -3.47
C GLN A 70 13.22 12.91 -4.92
N ILE A 71 14.17 13.54 -5.62
CA ILE A 71 14.42 13.20 -7.02
C ILE A 71 15.92 13.17 -7.24
N ARG A 72 16.43 12.10 -7.84
CA ARG A 72 17.82 11.98 -8.28
C ARG A 72 17.87 11.63 -9.76
N ARG A 73 18.82 12.23 -10.47
CA ARG A 73 19.10 11.92 -11.88
C ARG A 73 20.61 11.95 -12.13
N ALA A 74 21.09 11.03 -12.96
CA ALA A 74 22.51 10.95 -13.30
C ALA A 74 23.00 12.29 -13.90
N GLY A 75 24.07 12.84 -13.33
CA GLY A 75 24.66 14.14 -13.72
C GLY A 75 23.96 15.38 -13.14
N ALA A 76 22.81 15.24 -12.48
CA ALA A 76 22.12 16.34 -11.77
C ALA A 76 22.22 16.24 -10.24
N GLY A 77 22.50 15.02 -9.75
CA GLY A 77 22.50 14.69 -8.33
C GLY A 77 21.10 14.61 -7.74
N THR A 78 21.02 14.73 -6.42
CA THR A 78 19.75 14.69 -5.67
C THR A 78 19.19 16.10 -5.43
N VAL A 79 17.87 16.23 -5.51
CA VAL A 79 17.10 17.39 -5.05
C VAL A 79 16.04 16.95 -4.05
N LEU A 80 15.81 17.78 -3.04
CA LEU A 80 14.79 17.59 -2.01
C LEU A 80 13.82 18.77 -2.10
N ILE A 81 12.55 18.49 -2.39
CA ILE A 81 11.54 19.50 -2.68
C ILE A 81 10.48 19.52 -1.59
N ASP A 82 10.22 20.70 -1.03
CA ASP A 82 9.10 20.93 -0.11
C ASP A 82 7.84 21.31 -0.89
N PRO A 83 6.84 20.42 -1.02
CA PRO A 83 5.65 20.68 -1.82
C PRO A 83 4.60 21.54 -1.11
N VAL A 84 4.85 22.02 0.12
CA VAL A 84 3.83 22.72 0.94
C VAL A 84 4.22 24.12 1.40
N SER A 85 5.52 24.43 1.57
CA SER A 85 5.93 25.69 2.22
C SER A 85 6.04 26.91 1.29
N HIS A 86 5.92 26.73 -0.02
CA HIS A 86 6.19 27.78 -1.02
C HIS A 86 5.11 28.88 -1.12
N GLY A 87 3.97 28.74 -0.43
CA GLY A 87 2.91 29.76 -0.36
C GLY A 87 2.08 29.94 -1.64
N ALA A 88 2.21 29.03 -2.61
CA ALA A 88 1.44 29.03 -3.86
C ALA A 88 0.57 27.76 -3.95
N ASP A 89 -0.19 27.63 -5.04
CA ASP A 89 -0.85 26.38 -5.39
C ASP A 89 0.20 25.29 -5.71
N PRO A 90 0.16 24.10 -5.08
CA PRO A 90 1.18 23.06 -5.27
C PRO A 90 1.36 22.61 -6.71
N VAL A 91 0.25 22.45 -7.46
CA VAL A 91 0.30 22.01 -8.86
C VAL A 91 1.02 23.05 -9.72
N ARG A 92 0.74 24.35 -9.50
CA ARG A 92 1.43 25.43 -10.22
C ARG A 92 2.90 25.54 -9.83
N ALA A 93 3.22 25.45 -8.54
CA ALA A 93 4.59 25.57 -8.05
C ALA A 93 5.48 24.43 -8.54
N LEU A 94 4.94 23.21 -8.60
CA LEU A 94 5.68 22.01 -8.99
C LEU A 94 5.65 21.71 -10.49
N ARG A 95 4.88 22.47 -11.28
CA ARG A 95 4.79 22.29 -12.74
C ARG A 95 6.16 22.24 -13.43
N PRO A 96 7.15 23.12 -13.14
CA PRO A 96 8.47 23.03 -13.80
C PRO A 96 9.16 21.68 -13.57
N VAL A 97 9.02 21.12 -12.37
CA VAL A 97 9.57 19.80 -12.03
C VAL A 97 8.78 18.70 -12.75
N ALA A 98 7.45 18.79 -12.76
CA ALA A 98 6.59 17.83 -13.46
C ALA A 98 6.86 17.76 -14.97
N GLU A 99 7.12 18.91 -15.61
CA GLU A 99 7.46 19.00 -17.03
C GLU A 99 8.79 18.29 -17.33
N VAL A 100 9.81 18.50 -16.51
CA VAL A 100 11.11 17.82 -16.65
C VAL A 100 10.97 16.31 -16.41
N LEU A 101 10.22 15.90 -15.38
CA LEU A 101 9.97 14.49 -15.07
C LEU A 101 9.15 13.78 -16.16
N GLY A 102 8.44 14.53 -17.00
CA GLY A 102 7.73 14.00 -18.16
C GLY A 102 8.64 13.53 -19.30
N SER A 103 9.95 13.75 -19.21
CA SER A 103 10.90 13.39 -20.29
C SER A 103 11.33 11.92 -20.31
N ASP A 104 11.34 11.24 -19.17
CA ASP A 104 11.94 9.90 -19.03
C ASP A 104 11.24 9.02 -17.97
N GLU A 105 11.64 7.74 -17.91
CA GLU A 105 11.20 6.74 -16.93
C GLU A 105 11.43 7.19 -15.49
N TRP A 106 10.46 6.90 -14.61
CA TRP A 106 10.64 7.04 -13.16
C TRP A 106 10.96 5.69 -12.54
N ILE A 107 11.90 5.71 -11.60
CA ILE A 107 12.28 4.57 -10.78
C ILE A 107 11.78 4.85 -9.37
N LEU A 108 10.89 3.99 -8.87
CA LEU A 108 10.40 4.02 -7.50
C LEU A 108 10.61 2.68 -6.82
N HIS A 109 10.44 2.66 -5.51
CA HIS A 109 10.41 1.45 -4.72
C HIS A 109 9.04 1.34 -4.04
N SER A 110 8.23 0.33 -4.38
CA SER A 110 6.83 0.25 -3.92
C SER A 110 5.99 1.44 -4.42
N ALA A 111 5.97 1.65 -5.74
CA ALA A 111 5.44 2.84 -6.40
C ALA A 111 3.96 3.11 -6.10
N ASP A 112 3.17 2.09 -5.75
CA ASP A 112 1.77 2.22 -5.38
C ASP A 112 1.56 3.09 -4.12
N GLN A 113 2.58 3.25 -3.28
CA GLN A 113 2.56 4.11 -2.11
C GLN A 113 2.70 5.61 -2.45
N ASP A 114 3.48 5.94 -3.49
CA ASP A 114 3.88 7.32 -3.79
C ASP A 114 3.12 7.91 -4.98
N LEU A 115 2.78 7.10 -5.98
CA LEU A 115 2.08 7.57 -7.19
C LEU A 115 0.81 8.39 -6.87
N PRO A 116 -0.05 8.01 -5.88
CA PRO A 116 -1.23 8.81 -5.56
C PRO A 116 -0.89 10.23 -5.08
N CYS A 117 0.09 10.40 -4.18
CA CYS A 117 0.41 11.72 -3.63
C CYS A 117 1.21 12.57 -4.63
N LEU A 118 2.01 11.96 -5.50
CA LEU A 118 2.68 12.64 -6.63
C LEU A 118 1.65 13.12 -7.67
N ALA A 119 0.61 12.33 -7.94
CA ALA A 119 -0.47 12.72 -8.84
C ALA A 119 -1.30 13.90 -8.31
N GLU A 120 -1.48 14.04 -6.99
CA GLU A 120 -2.16 15.19 -6.36
C GLU A 120 -1.45 16.52 -6.64
N VAL A 121 -0.13 16.50 -6.86
CA VAL A 121 0.68 17.68 -7.21
C VAL A 121 0.96 17.82 -8.71
N GLY A 122 0.25 17.04 -9.54
CA GLY A 122 0.34 17.13 -11.00
C GLY A 122 1.52 16.39 -11.62
N MET A 123 2.25 15.58 -10.85
CA MET A 123 3.35 14.77 -11.37
C MET A 123 2.84 13.37 -11.74
N ARG A 124 3.11 12.92 -12.98
CA ARG A 124 2.74 11.57 -13.45
C ARG A 124 3.87 10.98 -14.32
N PRO A 125 4.29 9.72 -14.09
CA PRO A 125 5.35 9.12 -14.89
C PRO A 125 4.91 8.82 -16.33
N PRO A 126 5.72 9.14 -17.36
CA PRO A 126 5.48 8.64 -18.71
C PRO A 126 5.77 7.13 -18.81
N ALA A 127 6.76 6.65 -18.07
CA ALA A 127 7.12 5.24 -17.89
C ALA A 127 7.55 5.00 -16.42
N LEU A 128 7.43 3.76 -15.95
CA LEU A 128 7.67 3.39 -14.56
C LEU A 128 8.55 2.13 -14.49
N TYR A 129 9.47 2.12 -13.53
CA TYR A 129 10.17 0.94 -13.06
C TYR A 129 10.03 0.85 -11.54
N ASP A 130 9.35 -0.18 -11.05
CA ASP A 130 9.17 -0.40 -9.60
C ASP A 130 10.15 -1.47 -9.12
N THR A 131 11.16 -1.06 -8.36
CA THR A 131 12.23 -1.94 -7.87
C THR A 131 11.75 -2.98 -6.84
N GLU A 132 10.67 -2.72 -6.09
CA GLU A 132 10.12 -3.68 -5.13
C GLU A 132 9.36 -4.78 -5.87
N LEU A 133 8.51 -4.40 -6.83
CA LEU A 133 7.79 -5.36 -7.66
C LEU A 133 8.73 -6.15 -8.57
N ALA A 134 9.73 -5.49 -9.15
CA ALA A 134 10.81 -6.15 -9.90
C ALA A 134 11.50 -7.21 -9.03
N GLY A 135 11.78 -6.88 -7.77
CA GLY A 135 12.40 -7.81 -6.83
C GLY A 135 11.53 -9.03 -6.51
N ARG A 136 10.21 -8.84 -6.38
CA ARG A 136 9.25 -9.94 -6.19
C ARG A 136 9.21 -10.87 -7.41
N LEU A 137 9.18 -10.31 -8.62
CA LEU A 137 9.22 -11.09 -9.86
C LEU A 137 10.56 -11.82 -10.06
N ALA A 138 11.66 -11.22 -9.60
CA ALA A 138 12.99 -11.84 -9.61
C ALA A 138 13.14 -12.98 -8.57
N GLY A 139 12.14 -13.18 -7.69
CA GLY A 139 12.11 -14.25 -6.71
C GLY A 139 12.87 -13.94 -5.41
N PHE A 140 13.13 -12.67 -5.09
CA PHE A 140 13.75 -12.31 -3.82
C PHE A 140 12.76 -12.42 -2.65
N GLU A 141 13.16 -13.10 -1.57
CA GLU A 141 12.32 -13.30 -0.38
C GLU A 141 12.01 -12.00 0.38
N ARG A 142 12.98 -11.07 0.42
CA ARG A 142 12.88 -9.80 1.11
C ARG A 142 13.17 -8.69 0.11
N VAL A 143 12.15 -7.88 -0.15
CA VAL A 143 12.15 -6.88 -1.22
C VAL A 143 12.13 -5.45 -0.74
N ASN A 144 12.29 -5.19 0.57
CA ASN A 144 12.45 -3.81 1.06
C ASN A 144 13.74 -3.19 0.54
N LEU A 145 13.73 -1.86 0.35
CA LEU A 145 14.82 -1.09 -0.26
C LEU A 145 16.19 -1.41 0.34
N ALA A 146 16.33 -1.33 1.66
CA ALA A 146 17.61 -1.56 2.34
C ALA A 146 18.17 -2.96 2.08
N THR A 147 17.32 -4.00 2.13
CA THR A 147 17.73 -5.38 1.84
C THR A 147 18.10 -5.57 0.36
N MET A 148 17.37 -4.92 -0.55
CA MET A 148 17.64 -5.00 -1.99
C MET A 148 18.98 -4.32 -2.35
N VAL A 149 19.22 -3.13 -1.80
CA VAL A 149 20.48 -2.40 -1.95
C VAL A 149 21.66 -3.18 -1.35
N GLU A 150 21.50 -3.72 -0.15
CA GLU A 150 22.53 -4.56 0.49
C GLU A 150 22.87 -5.77 -0.37
N ARG A 151 21.85 -6.49 -0.84
CA ARG A 151 22.02 -7.74 -1.58
C ARG A 151 22.64 -7.54 -2.96
N LEU A 152 22.20 -6.52 -3.69
CA LEU A 152 22.56 -6.34 -5.11
C LEU A 152 23.72 -5.37 -5.31
N LEU A 153 23.89 -4.41 -4.41
CA LEU A 153 24.90 -3.36 -4.55
C LEU A 153 25.97 -3.41 -3.44
N GLY A 154 25.76 -4.21 -2.38
CA GLY A 154 26.72 -4.37 -1.28
C GLY A 154 26.75 -3.20 -0.30
N PHE A 155 25.77 -2.27 -0.36
CA PHE A 155 25.71 -1.11 0.53
C PHE A 155 24.69 -1.28 1.66
N GLY A 156 25.05 -0.82 2.86
CA GLY A 156 24.15 -0.79 4.01
C GLY A 156 23.50 0.59 4.16
N LEU A 157 22.19 0.68 3.96
CA LEU A 157 21.43 1.89 4.26
C LEU A 157 21.16 2.01 5.76
N ALA A 158 21.25 3.22 6.30
CA ALA A 158 20.93 3.48 7.69
C ALA A 158 19.43 3.24 7.96
N LYS A 159 19.09 2.64 9.11
CA LYS A 159 17.70 2.54 9.56
C LYS A 159 17.15 3.94 9.81
N GLY A 160 15.95 4.28 9.34
CA GLY A 160 15.46 5.62 9.57
C GLY A 160 14.02 5.95 9.23
N HIS A 161 13.77 7.25 9.19
CA HIS A 161 12.59 8.02 9.57
C HIS A 161 11.26 7.81 8.80
N GLY A 162 11.02 6.66 8.17
CA GLY A 162 9.79 6.41 7.39
C GLY A 162 8.46 6.54 8.18
N ALA A 163 8.49 6.45 9.52
CA ALA A 163 7.31 6.66 10.39
C ALA A 163 7.28 8.04 11.07
N ALA A 164 8.08 8.99 10.60
CA ALA A 164 8.18 10.32 11.18
C ALA A 164 7.00 11.25 10.82
N ASP A 165 6.85 12.33 11.59
CA ASP A 165 5.90 13.40 11.26
C ASP A 165 6.53 14.37 10.26
N TRP A 166 6.56 13.97 8.98
CA TRP A 166 7.13 14.76 7.88
C TRP A 166 6.44 16.11 7.64
N SER A 167 5.33 16.40 8.35
CA SER A 167 4.70 17.73 8.34
C SER A 167 5.41 18.79 9.18
N LYS A 168 6.40 18.40 9.99
CA LYS A 168 7.16 19.32 10.83
C LYS A 168 8.05 20.24 9.99
N ARG A 169 8.22 21.48 10.45
CA ARG A 169 9.13 22.47 9.88
C ARG A 169 9.89 23.23 10.98
N PRO A 170 11.20 23.53 10.81
CA PRO A 170 12.06 23.02 9.72
C PRO A 170 12.27 21.50 9.83
N LEU A 171 12.60 20.84 8.72
CA LEU A 171 12.92 19.41 8.72
C LEU A 171 14.30 19.17 9.35
N PRO A 172 14.45 18.18 10.26
CA PRO A 172 15.75 17.83 10.84
C PRO A 172 16.75 17.34 9.78
N ALA A 173 18.04 17.64 9.98
CA ALA A 173 19.11 17.24 9.06
C ALA A 173 19.18 15.71 8.86
N GLU A 174 18.96 14.93 9.91
CA GLU A 174 18.92 13.46 9.85
C GLU A 174 17.81 12.94 8.94
N TRP A 175 16.67 13.64 8.89
CA TRP A 175 15.55 13.27 8.02
C TRP A 175 15.87 13.59 6.56
N LEU A 176 16.49 14.74 6.29
CA LEU A 176 16.92 15.09 4.93
C LEU A 176 17.99 14.11 4.42
N ASN A 177 18.91 13.66 5.28
CA ASN A 177 19.88 12.63 4.94
C ASN A 177 19.22 11.30 4.60
N TYR A 178 18.29 10.84 5.45
CA TYR A 178 17.50 9.63 5.21
C TYR A 178 16.76 9.70 3.87
N ALA A 179 16.00 10.78 3.64
CA ALA A 179 15.28 11.02 2.40
C ALA A 179 16.18 11.01 1.16
N ALA A 180 17.36 11.64 1.24
CA ALA A 180 18.28 11.65 0.11
C ALA A 180 18.86 10.25 -0.19
N LEU A 181 19.06 9.41 0.83
CA LEU A 181 19.54 8.04 0.67
C LEU A 181 18.51 7.11 0.01
N ASP A 182 17.22 7.36 0.20
CA ASP A 182 16.15 6.52 -0.38
C ASP A 182 16.11 6.60 -1.92
N VAL A 183 16.66 7.66 -2.52
CA VAL A 183 16.84 7.79 -3.98
C VAL A 183 18.28 7.64 -4.47
N GLU A 184 19.26 7.58 -3.56
CA GLU A 184 20.70 7.66 -3.90
C GLU A 184 21.16 6.55 -4.85
N LEU A 185 20.68 5.33 -4.61
CA LEU A 185 21.11 4.11 -5.30
C LEU A 185 20.02 3.48 -6.17
N LEU A 186 18.88 4.15 -6.39
CA LEU A 186 17.76 3.56 -7.14
C LEU A 186 18.09 3.34 -8.62
N ILE A 187 18.93 4.20 -9.22
CA ILE A 187 19.34 4.05 -10.63
C ILE A 187 20.17 2.78 -10.81
N GLU A 188 21.16 2.58 -9.94
CA GLU A 188 22.03 1.41 -9.90
C GLU A 188 21.24 0.16 -9.54
N LEU A 189 20.31 0.26 -8.58
CA LEU A 189 19.45 -0.85 -8.17
C LEU A 189 18.55 -1.30 -9.32
N ARG A 190 17.96 -0.35 -10.06
CA ARG A 190 17.16 -0.64 -11.26
C ARG A 190 17.97 -1.34 -12.33
N ALA A 191 19.24 -0.96 -12.53
CA ALA A 191 20.12 -1.65 -13.47
C ALA A 191 20.38 -3.10 -13.04
N ALA A 192 20.78 -3.31 -11.77
CA ALA A 192 21.07 -4.64 -11.24
C ALA A 192 19.87 -5.59 -11.27
N ILE A 193 18.66 -5.11 -10.93
CA ILE A 193 17.45 -5.96 -10.98
C ILE A 193 17.06 -6.25 -12.43
N ALA A 194 17.25 -5.31 -13.36
CA ALA A 194 16.93 -5.54 -14.77
C ALA A 194 17.81 -6.63 -15.38
N ASP A 195 19.10 -6.69 -15.02
CA ASP A 195 19.98 -7.77 -15.46
C ASP A 195 19.49 -9.14 -14.95
N VAL A 196 19.11 -9.22 -13.67
CA VAL A 196 18.53 -10.45 -13.08
C VAL A 196 17.24 -10.86 -13.79
N LEU A 197 16.34 -9.92 -14.06
CA LEU A 197 15.09 -10.22 -14.77
C LEU A 197 15.34 -10.65 -16.22
N ALA A 198 16.34 -10.07 -16.88
CA ALA A 198 16.71 -10.45 -18.24
C ALA A 198 17.29 -11.87 -18.29
N GLU A 199 18.16 -12.23 -17.35
CA GLU A 199 18.68 -13.60 -17.20
C GLU A 199 17.58 -14.63 -16.95
N GLN A 200 16.53 -14.24 -16.21
CA GLN A 200 15.37 -15.08 -15.93
C GLN A 200 14.32 -15.08 -17.06
N GLY A 201 14.48 -14.27 -18.10
CA GLY A 201 13.48 -14.12 -19.17
C GLY A 201 12.17 -13.46 -18.73
N LYS A 202 12.21 -12.63 -17.67
CA LYS A 202 11.04 -12.00 -17.04
C LYS A 202 10.90 -10.50 -17.30
N THR A 203 11.73 -9.93 -18.19
CA THR A 203 11.69 -8.50 -18.54
C THR A 203 10.31 -8.05 -19.00
N ASP A 204 9.65 -8.83 -19.87
CA ASP A 204 8.32 -8.49 -20.39
C ASP A 204 7.23 -8.60 -19.31
N TRP A 205 7.40 -9.51 -18.34
CA TRP A 205 6.47 -9.63 -17.21
C TRP A 205 6.53 -8.36 -16.36
N ALA A 206 7.74 -7.93 -16.02
CA ALA A 206 7.96 -6.71 -15.25
C ALA A 206 7.43 -5.47 -15.98
N ALA A 207 7.68 -5.35 -17.29
CA ALA A 207 7.16 -4.23 -18.10
C ALA A 207 5.62 -4.15 -18.07
N GLN A 208 4.92 -5.29 -18.19
CA GLN A 208 3.46 -5.34 -18.10
C GLN A 208 2.96 -4.96 -16.70
N GLU A 209 3.65 -5.40 -15.65
CA GLU A 209 3.32 -5.04 -14.27
C GLU A 209 3.50 -3.54 -14.00
N PHE A 210 4.61 -2.94 -14.45
CA PHE A 210 4.87 -1.51 -14.24
C PHE A 210 3.88 -0.64 -15.01
N ASP A 211 3.55 -1.01 -16.25
CA ASP A 211 2.55 -0.29 -17.01
C ASP A 211 1.15 -0.38 -16.37
N TYR A 212 0.79 -1.55 -15.84
CA TYR A 212 -0.44 -1.71 -15.06
C TYR A 212 -0.44 -0.79 -13.83
N LEU A 213 0.63 -0.77 -13.03
CA LEU A 213 0.74 0.09 -11.85
C LEU A 213 0.65 1.58 -12.21
N ARG A 214 1.36 2.01 -13.25
CA ARG A 214 1.35 3.39 -13.76
C ARG A 214 -0.07 3.84 -14.17
N GLN A 215 -0.80 2.97 -14.86
CA GLN A 215 -2.19 3.23 -15.25
C GLN A 215 -3.16 3.17 -14.06
N ALA A 216 -2.96 2.23 -13.14
CA ALA A 216 -3.81 2.08 -11.94
C ALA A 216 -3.65 3.26 -10.98
N GLY A 217 -2.42 3.70 -10.72
CA GLY A 217 -2.13 4.90 -9.91
C GLY A 217 -2.68 6.18 -10.53
N SER A 218 -2.96 6.18 -11.83
CA SER A 218 -3.60 7.31 -12.52
C SER A 218 -5.12 7.40 -12.32
N LYS A 219 -5.77 6.34 -11.82
CA LYS A 219 -7.22 6.26 -11.63
C LYS A 219 -7.61 6.65 -10.21
N GLU A 220 -8.68 7.43 -10.06
CA GLU A 220 -9.25 7.67 -8.74
C GLU A 220 -9.78 6.36 -8.13
N PRO A 221 -9.62 6.16 -6.80
CA PRO A 221 -10.20 5.00 -6.12
C PRO A 221 -11.71 4.93 -6.37
N GLY A 222 -12.17 3.83 -6.95
CA GLY A 222 -13.57 3.64 -7.31
C GLY A 222 -14.53 3.61 -6.11
N PRO A 223 -15.85 3.74 -6.34
CA PRO A 223 -16.87 3.81 -5.29
C PRO A 223 -16.86 2.62 -4.31
N ALA A 224 -16.43 1.44 -4.75
CA ALA A 224 -16.33 0.24 -3.92
C ALA A 224 -15.29 0.36 -2.79
N ALA A 225 -14.20 1.10 -3.00
CA ALA A 225 -13.20 1.38 -1.97
C ALA A 225 -13.73 2.32 -0.86
N ARG A 226 -14.87 2.99 -1.12
CA ARG A 226 -15.53 3.92 -0.21
C ARG A 226 -16.59 3.26 0.67
N ARG A 227 -16.87 1.95 0.51
CA ARG A 227 -17.88 1.25 1.33
C ARG A 227 -17.54 1.33 2.81
N ASP A 228 -18.47 1.92 3.57
CA ASP A 228 -18.61 1.92 5.04
C ASP A 228 -17.31 1.73 5.85
N ARG A 229 -16.32 2.61 5.65
CA ARG A 229 -15.04 2.56 6.38
C ARG A 229 -15.21 2.54 7.91
N TRP A 230 -16.31 3.11 8.40
CA TRP A 230 -16.70 3.07 9.81
C TRP A 230 -16.87 1.66 10.37
N ARG A 231 -17.23 0.67 9.53
CA ARG A 231 -17.37 -0.74 9.93
C ARG A 231 -16.04 -1.42 10.26
N ARG A 232 -14.90 -0.81 9.90
CA ARG A 232 -13.55 -1.27 10.27
C ARG A 232 -13.07 -0.71 11.62
N THR A 233 -13.93 0.00 12.35
CA THR A 233 -13.61 0.53 13.69
C THR A 233 -13.19 -0.62 14.61
N SER A 234 -12.00 -0.53 15.20
CA SER A 234 -11.51 -1.56 16.12
C SER A 234 -12.44 -1.67 17.33
N GLY A 235 -12.87 -2.90 17.65
CA GLY A 235 -13.82 -3.16 18.75
C GLY A 235 -15.30 -3.13 18.36
N ILE A 236 -15.64 -2.89 17.08
CA ILE A 236 -17.04 -2.86 16.61
C ILE A 236 -17.84 -4.13 16.92
N HIS A 237 -17.18 -5.30 16.98
CA HIS A 237 -17.81 -6.59 17.32
C HIS A 237 -18.44 -6.64 18.73
N ARG A 238 -18.11 -5.69 19.60
CA ARG A 238 -18.72 -5.54 20.94
C ARG A 238 -20.12 -4.92 20.87
N VAL A 239 -20.41 -4.19 19.80
CA VAL A 239 -21.69 -3.51 19.56
C VAL A 239 -22.57 -4.46 18.75
N ARG A 240 -23.69 -4.91 19.32
CA ARG A 240 -24.52 -5.99 18.77
C ARG A 240 -25.90 -5.54 18.30
N ASP A 241 -26.24 -4.28 18.52
CA ASP A 241 -27.53 -3.71 18.20
C ASP A 241 -27.40 -2.57 17.18
N GLN A 242 -28.44 -2.42 16.36
CA GLN A 242 -28.49 -1.44 15.28
C GLN A 242 -28.35 0.01 15.75
N ARG A 243 -28.84 0.33 16.96
CA ARG A 243 -28.72 1.67 17.54
C ARG A 243 -27.29 1.97 17.95
N GLY A 244 -26.62 1.04 18.60
CA GLY A 244 -25.20 1.13 18.88
C GLY A 244 -24.37 1.25 17.59
N LEU A 245 -24.70 0.50 16.54
CA LEU A 245 -24.02 0.62 15.25
C LEU A 245 -24.26 1.99 14.60
N ALA A 246 -25.47 2.56 14.71
CA ALA A 246 -25.75 3.93 14.30
C ALA A 246 -24.87 4.92 15.06
N ALA A 247 -24.71 4.75 16.38
CA ALA A 247 -23.84 5.59 17.19
C ALA A 247 -22.37 5.51 16.75
N VAL A 248 -21.86 4.29 16.48
CA VAL A 248 -20.51 4.11 15.92
C VAL A 248 -20.37 4.83 14.59
N ARG A 249 -21.34 4.69 13.67
CA ARG A 249 -21.33 5.34 12.36
C ARG A 249 -21.28 6.87 12.50
N GLU A 250 -22.17 7.48 13.28
CA GLU A 250 -22.24 8.94 13.39
C GLU A 250 -21.03 9.54 14.10
N LEU A 251 -20.51 8.89 15.15
CA LEU A 251 -19.28 9.30 15.81
C LEU A 251 -18.08 9.19 14.85
N TRP A 252 -17.99 8.10 14.10
CA TRP A 252 -16.93 7.89 13.12
C TRP A 252 -16.98 8.96 12.02
N LEU A 253 -18.15 9.23 11.45
CA LEU A 253 -18.33 10.26 10.41
C LEU A 253 -18.01 11.66 10.94
N THR A 254 -18.44 11.97 12.16
CA THR A 254 -18.14 13.25 12.81
C THR A 254 -16.64 13.41 13.04
N ARG A 255 -15.97 12.35 13.49
CA ARG A 255 -14.50 12.31 13.61
C ARG A 255 -13.83 12.52 12.27
N ASP A 256 -14.25 11.82 11.22
CA ASP A 256 -13.67 11.91 9.87
C ASP A 256 -13.77 13.35 9.33
N ARG A 257 -14.93 14.00 9.48
CA ARG A 257 -15.13 15.42 9.09
C ARG A 257 -14.23 16.38 9.88
N ILE A 258 -14.02 16.14 11.18
CA ILE A 258 -13.12 16.97 11.99
C ILE A 258 -11.66 16.75 11.58
N ALA A 259 -11.28 15.49 11.38
CA ALA A 259 -9.95 15.07 10.96
C ALA A 259 -9.58 15.68 9.60
N GLN A 260 -10.48 15.59 8.62
CA GLN A 260 -10.31 16.19 7.30
C GLN A 260 -10.15 17.71 7.36
N ARG A 261 -11.04 18.41 8.05
CA ARG A 261 -10.99 19.88 8.15
C ARG A 261 -9.73 20.40 8.85
N ARG A 262 -9.23 19.68 9.85
CA ARG A 262 -8.04 20.09 10.62
C ARG A 262 -6.74 19.52 10.09
N ASP A 263 -6.82 18.65 9.09
CA ASP A 263 -5.71 17.84 8.59
C ASP A 263 -4.94 17.14 9.73
N ILE A 264 -5.65 16.35 10.53
CA ILE A 264 -5.11 15.57 11.65
C ILE A 264 -5.59 14.13 11.51
N ALA A 265 -4.71 13.15 11.74
CA ALA A 265 -5.08 11.75 11.68
C ALA A 265 -6.31 11.42 12.54
N PRO A 266 -7.32 10.68 12.04
CA PRO A 266 -8.59 10.46 12.74
C PRO A 266 -8.43 9.95 14.17
N ARG A 267 -7.53 9.00 14.41
CA ARG A 267 -7.29 8.42 15.75
C ARG A 267 -6.73 9.41 16.77
N ARG A 268 -6.09 10.51 16.31
CA ARG A 268 -5.64 11.61 17.18
C ARG A 268 -6.78 12.57 17.56
N ILE A 269 -7.85 12.61 16.75
CA ILE A 269 -9.07 13.36 17.08
C ILE A 269 -9.91 12.61 18.11
N LEU A 270 -10.20 11.32 17.85
CA LEU A 270 -10.95 10.46 18.76
C LEU A 270 -10.53 8.99 18.51
N PRO A 271 -9.98 8.27 19.50
CA PRO A 271 -9.56 6.89 19.32
C PRO A 271 -10.77 5.96 19.12
N ASP A 272 -10.56 4.84 18.42
CA ASP A 272 -11.63 3.86 18.16
C ASP A 272 -12.27 3.33 19.46
N SER A 273 -11.47 3.14 20.52
CA SER A 273 -11.97 2.71 21.84
C SER A 273 -13.01 3.66 22.41
N ALA A 274 -12.82 4.97 22.28
CA ALA A 274 -13.78 5.97 22.77
C ALA A 274 -15.09 5.96 21.97
N ILE A 275 -15.03 5.70 20.66
CA ILE A 275 -16.22 5.52 19.84
C ILE A 275 -17.04 4.33 20.36
N ILE A 276 -16.38 3.20 20.60
CA ILE A 276 -17.03 1.98 21.09
C ILE A 276 -17.59 2.18 22.51
N GLU A 277 -16.83 2.80 23.42
CA GLU A 277 -17.29 3.08 24.78
C GLU A 277 -18.51 4.00 24.80
N ALA A 278 -18.51 5.09 24.02
CA ALA A 278 -19.66 5.99 23.93
C ALA A 278 -20.88 5.31 23.29
N ALA A 279 -20.68 4.46 22.29
CA ALA A 279 -21.77 3.70 21.67
C ALA A 279 -22.40 2.68 22.65
N LEU A 280 -21.58 2.01 23.47
CA LEU A 280 -22.07 1.06 24.48
C LEU A 280 -22.73 1.74 25.68
N ALA A 281 -22.17 2.86 26.15
CA ALA A 281 -22.72 3.62 27.27
C ALA A 281 -23.97 4.45 26.89
N ASN A 282 -24.07 4.84 25.61
CA ASN A 282 -25.16 5.65 25.04
C ASN A 282 -25.54 6.89 25.90
N PRO A 283 -24.59 7.78 26.21
CA PRO A 283 -24.87 8.95 27.04
C PRO A 283 -25.86 9.90 26.35
N THR A 284 -26.74 10.49 27.16
CA THR A 284 -27.81 11.41 26.75
C THR A 284 -27.53 12.85 27.16
N THR A 285 -26.58 13.06 28.08
CA THR A 285 -26.16 14.39 28.55
C THR A 285 -24.66 14.60 28.36
N ILE A 286 -24.22 15.87 28.43
CA ILE A 286 -22.79 16.21 28.34
C ILE A 286 -22.05 15.66 29.56
N GLU A 287 -22.68 15.69 30.72
CA GLU A 287 -22.17 15.21 31.99
C GLU A 287 -21.87 13.71 31.93
N GLU A 288 -22.82 12.91 31.43
CA GLU A 288 -22.65 11.47 31.21
C GLU A 288 -21.54 11.18 30.20
N LEU A 289 -21.49 11.94 29.09
CA LEU A 289 -20.46 11.75 28.08
C LEU A 289 -19.06 12.04 28.64
N VAL A 290 -18.89 13.15 29.35
CA VAL A 290 -17.59 13.59 29.90
C VAL A 290 -17.14 12.72 31.08
N ALA A 291 -18.04 11.99 31.74
CA ALA A 291 -17.69 10.99 32.73
C ALA A 291 -16.93 9.79 32.14
N LEU A 292 -17.02 9.56 30.82
CA LEU A 292 -16.25 8.52 30.14
C LEU A 292 -14.76 8.89 30.05
N PRO A 293 -13.81 7.92 30.21
CA PRO A 293 -12.38 8.22 30.40
C PRO A 293 -11.75 9.14 29.34
N VAL A 294 -12.05 8.91 28.06
CA VAL A 294 -11.46 9.69 26.95
C VAL A 294 -12.12 11.07 26.81
N PHE A 295 -13.41 11.18 27.09
CA PHE A 295 -14.17 12.42 26.94
C PHE A 295 -13.95 13.40 28.11
N GLY A 296 -13.44 12.91 29.24
CA GLY A 296 -13.01 13.68 30.40
C GLY A 296 -11.83 14.64 30.13
N GLY A 297 -11.05 14.43 29.08
CA GLY A 297 -9.89 15.25 28.75
C GLY A 297 -10.22 16.67 28.30
N ARG A 298 -9.33 17.64 28.56
CA ARG A 298 -9.52 19.08 28.24
C ARG A 298 -10.00 19.34 26.81
N ASN A 299 -9.41 18.64 25.83
CA ASN A 299 -9.76 18.83 24.42
C ASN A 299 -11.12 18.23 24.06
N GLN A 300 -11.46 17.05 24.62
CA GLN A 300 -12.74 16.41 24.33
C GLN A 300 -13.90 17.11 25.03
N ARG A 301 -13.70 17.65 26.25
CA ARG A 301 -14.70 18.51 26.92
C ARG A 301 -15.13 19.69 26.06
N ARG A 302 -14.19 20.33 25.35
CA ARG A 302 -14.49 21.44 24.43
C ARG A 302 -15.32 21.02 23.21
N SER A 303 -15.27 19.74 22.84
CA SER A 303 -16.01 19.17 21.71
C SER A 303 -17.16 18.26 22.16
N ALA A 304 -17.49 18.23 23.45
CA ALA A 304 -18.49 17.32 24.02
C ALA A 304 -19.87 17.52 23.39
N ALA A 305 -20.28 18.76 23.16
CA ALA A 305 -21.54 19.07 22.46
C ALA A 305 -21.57 18.51 21.03
N THR A 306 -20.44 18.51 20.31
CA THR A 306 -20.35 17.94 18.96
C THR A 306 -20.50 16.42 18.97
N TRP A 307 -19.89 15.75 19.95
CA TRP A 307 -20.00 14.30 20.09
C TRP A 307 -21.38 13.87 20.57
N LEU A 308 -21.98 14.60 21.51
CA LEU A 308 -23.34 14.35 21.95
C LEU A 308 -24.33 14.53 20.81
N ALA A 309 -24.19 15.60 20.00
CA ALA A 309 -25.03 15.81 18.82
C ALA A 309 -24.92 14.65 17.80
N ALA A 310 -23.74 14.02 17.66
CA ALA A 310 -23.58 12.84 16.82
C ALA A 310 -24.33 11.61 17.38
N LEU A 311 -24.33 11.44 18.70
CA LEU A 311 -25.12 10.40 19.37
C LEU A 311 -26.63 10.67 19.27
N ASP A 312 -27.06 11.93 19.38
CA ASP A 312 -28.46 12.33 19.16
C ASP A 312 -28.91 12.05 17.73
N ALA A 313 -28.07 12.37 16.74
CA ALA A 313 -28.33 12.04 15.34
C ALA A 313 -28.48 10.52 15.13
N ALA A 314 -27.66 9.71 15.81
CA ALA A 314 -27.79 8.25 15.77
C ALA A 314 -29.10 7.76 16.40
N ARG A 315 -29.55 8.38 17.50
CA ARG A 315 -30.84 8.06 18.16
C ARG A 315 -32.05 8.40 17.29
N GLN A 316 -31.96 9.50 16.54
CA GLN A 316 -33.03 10.01 15.66
C GLN A 316 -33.00 9.38 14.26
N SER A 317 -32.01 8.53 13.96
CA SER A 317 -31.86 7.91 12.65
C SER A 317 -33.00 6.92 12.36
N GLU A 318 -33.87 7.27 11.41
CA GLU A 318 -34.96 6.40 10.92
C GLU A 318 -34.46 5.20 10.11
N ASN A 319 -33.23 5.27 9.58
CA ASN A 319 -32.57 4.19 8.83
C ASN A 319 -31.28 3.75 9.54
N PRO A 320 -31.38 2.99 10.65
CA PRO A 320 -30.20 2.48 11.32
C PRO A 320 -29.45 1.49 10.41
N PRO A 321 -28.12 1.39 10.53
CA PRO A 321 -27.34 0.48 9.71
C PRO A 321 -27.74 -0.97 10.03
N VAL A 322 -27.89 -1.79 9.00
CA VAL A 322 -28.08 -3.24 9.16
C VAL A 322 -26.87 -3.87 9.87
N ASP A 323 -27.18 -4.83 10.74
CA ASP A 323 -26.22 -5.53 11.62
C ASP A 323 -25.11 -6.23 10.83
N SER A 324 -25.42 -6.72 9.62
CA SER A 324 -24.47 -7.32 8.70
C SER A 324 -24.61 -6.73 7.30
N GLU A 325 -23.51 -6.30 6.69
CA GLU A 325 -23.51 -6.06 5.25
C GLU A 325 -23.71 -7.38 4.49
N PRO A 326 -24.42 -7.36 3.35
CA PRO A 326 -24.36 -8.44 2.39
C PRO A 326 -22.89 -8.70 2.04
N PRO A 327 -22.38 -9.93 2.16
CA PRO A 327 -20.99 -10.22 1.86
C PRO A 327 -20.69 -9.84 0.40
N ASN A 328 -19.64 -9.03 0.19
CA ASN A 328 -19.18 -8.68 -1.14
C ASN A 328 -18.17 -9.71 -1.64
N GLY A 329 -18.69 -10.82 -2.17
CA GLY A 329 -17.89 -11.95 -2.64
C GLY A 329 -17.94 -13.14 -1.68
N PRO A 330 -17.09 -14.14 -1.89
CA PRO A 330 -17.16 -15.39 -1.14
C PRO A 330 -16.88 -15.20 0.36
N PRO A 331 -17.44 -16.05 1.24
CA PRO A 331 -17.10 -16.06 2.65
C PRO A 331 -15.61 -16.40 2.86
N PRO A 332 -15.07 -16.28 4.08
CA PRO A 332 -13.72 -16.76 4.38
C PRO A 332 -13.54 -18.25 4.00
N PRO A 333 -12.41 -18.64 3.35
CA PRO A 333 -12.17 -20.02 2.88
C PRO A 333 -12.41 -21.11 3.92
N ALA A 334 -12.10 -20.84 5.19
CA ALA A 334 -12.33 -21.75 6.32
C ALA A 334 -13.80 -22.19 6.50
N ARG A 335 -14.76 -21.47 5.90
CA ARG A 335 -16.19 -21.80 5.96
C ARG A 335 -16.70 -22.53 4.72
N TRP A 336 -15.88 -22.70 3.68
CA TRP A 336 -16.33 -23.22 2.39
C TRP A 336 -16.68 -24.70 2.44
N SER A 337 -15.87 -25.51 3.14
CA SER A 337 -16.12 -26.96 3.29
C SER A 337 -17.50 -27.29 3.86
N ARG A 338 -18.08 -26.40 4.67
CA ARG A 338 -19.43 -26.57 5.23
C ARG A 338 -20.53 -25.93 4.39
N ARG A 339 -20.23 -24.90 3.59
CA ARG A 339 -21.22 -24.12 2.83
C ARG A 339 -21.35 -24.53 1.38
N LYS A 340 -20.22 -24.82 0.73
CA LYS A 340 -20.10 -25.15 -0.68
C LYS A 340 -18.86 -26.06 -0.86
N PRO A 341 -18.95 -27.36 -0.45
CA PRO A 341 -17.82 -28.29 -0.46
C PRO A 341 -17.13 -28.39 -1.82
N GLU A 342 -17.89 -28.34 -2.90
CA GLU A 342 -17.40 -28.35 -4.27
C GLU A 342 -16.53 -27.14 -4.61
N ALA A 343 -16.88 -25.94 -4.11
CA ALA A 343 -16.05 -24.75 -4.27
C ALA A 343 -14.78 -24.84 -3.40
N ALA A 344 -14.86 -25.47 -2.24
CA ALA A 344 -13.70 -25.72 -1.39
C ALA A 344 -12.69 -26.65 -2.10
N ALA A 345 -13.17 -27.75 -2.68
CA ALA A 345 -12.33 -28.67 -3.45
C ALA A 345 -11.66 -27.96 -4.65
N ARG A 346 -12.40 -27.15 -5.40
CA ARG A 346 -11.85 -26.32 -6.48
C ARG A 346 -10.76 -25.35 -6.01
N LEU A 347 -10.97 -24.69 -4.87
CA LEU A 347 -10.00 -23.75 -4.33
C LEU A 347 -8.71 -24.44 -3.91
N GLU A 348 -8.79 -25.59 -3.27
CA GLU A 348 -7.61 -26.38 -2.90
C GLU A 348 -6.86 -26.89 -4.13
N ALA A 349 -7.58 -27.41 -5.14
CA ALA A 349 -6.99 -27.80 -6.43
C ALA A 349 -6.31 -26.63 -7.14
N ALA A 350 -6.96 -25.46 -7.17
CA ALA A 350 -6.41 -24.25 -7.77
C ALA A 350 -5.15 -23.77 -7.04
N ARG A 351 -5.14 -23.81 -5.70
CA ARG A 351 -3.96 -23.45 -4.89
C ARG A 351 -2.78 -24.38 -5.16
N ALA A 352 -3.02 -25.69 -5.19
CA ALA A 352 -1.99 -26.66 -5.50
C ALA A 352 -1.39 -26.40 -6.90
N ALA A 353 -2.24 -26.21 -7.91
CA ALA A 353 -1.81 -25.94 -9.27
C ALA A 353 -1.03 -24.61 -9.40
N LEU A 354 -1.46 -23.56 -8.69
CA LEU A 354 -0.75 -22.28 -8.67
C LEU A 354 0.59 -22.37 -7.91
N ALA A 355 0.69 -23.20 -6.86
CA ALA A 355 1.94 -23.45 -6.16
C ALA A 355 2.97 -24.12 -7.07
N GLU A 356 2.56 -25.10 -7.86
CA GLU A 356 3.44 -25.73 -8.88
C GLU A 356 3.95 -24.71 -9.91
N VAL A 357 3.08 -23.79 -10.37
CA VAL A 357 3.51 -22.71 -11.29
C VAL A 357 4.48 -21.77 -10.59
N SER A 358 4.18 -21.36 -9.35
CA SER A 358 5.02 -20.49 -8.52
C SER A 358 6.42 -21.06 -8.33
N GLU A 359 6.53 -22.34 -8.01
CA GLU A 359 7.82 -23.05 -7.88
C GLU A 359 8.56 -23.10 -9.22
N ARG A 360 7.87 -23.43 -10.31
CA ARG A 360 8.47 -23.52 -11.65
C ARG A 360 9.07 -22.18 -12.11
N VAL A 361 8.35 -21.08 -11.92
CA VAL A 361 8.79 -19.77 -12.42
C VAL A 361 9.46 -18.90 -11.36
N HIS A 362 9.54 -19.37 -10.11
CA HIS A 362 10.13 -18.64 -8.98
C HIS A 362 9.51 -17.25 -8.80
N VAL A 363 8.18 -17.17 -8.78
CA VAL A 363 7.41 -15.94 -8.55
C VAL A 363 6.32 -16.25 -7.51
N PRO A 364 6.16 -15.43 -6.45
CA PRO A 364 5.12 -15.65 -5.45
C PRO A 364 3.72 -15.80 -6.06
N THR A 365 2.90 -16.69 -5.49
CA THR A 365 1.55 -16.99 -6.02
C THR A 365 0.66 -15.75 -6.16
N GLU A 366 0.77 -14.81 -5.23
CA GLU A 366 0.04 -13.54 -5.22
C GLU A 366 0.46 -12.58 -6.35
N ASN A 367 1.66 -12.75 -6.91
CA ASN A 367 2.15 -12.02 -8.07
C ASN A 367 1.79 -12.73 -9.39
N LEU A 368 1.51 -14.03 -9.38
CA LEU A 368 0.98 -14.75 -10.54
C LEU A 368 -0.48 -14.37 -10.81
N VAL A 369 -1.30 -14.30 -9.77
CA VAL A 369 -2.71 -13.91 -9.90
C VAL A 369 -3.23 -13.39 -8.57
N ALA A 370 -4.09 -12.36 -8.60
CA ALA A 370 -4.68 -11.81 -7.39
C ALA A 370 -5.51 -12.88 -6.63
N PRO A 371 -5.24 -13.14 -5.34
CA PRO A 371 -5.95 -14.18 -4.58
C PRO A 371 -7.46 -13.98 -4.52
N ASP A 372 -7.95 -12.74 -4.59
CA ASP A 372 -9.39 -12.45 -4.64
C ASP A 372 -10.05 -12.97 -5.93
N LEU A 373 -9.38 -12.84 -7.08
CA LEU A 373 -9.88 -13.34 -8.35
C LEU A 373 -10.03 -14.86 -8.31
N VAL A 374 -9.02 -15.58 -7.82
CA VAL A 374 -9.07 -17.04 -7.67
C VAL A 374 -10.23 -17.46 -6.77
N ARG A 375 -10.40 -16.78 -5.63
CA ARG A 375 -11.51 -17.08 -4.71
C ARG A 375 -12.88 -16.87 -5.37
N ARG A 376 -13.09 -15.74 -6.05
CA ARG A 376 -14.36 -15.47 -6.74
C ARG A 376 -14.61 -16.49 -7.84
N LEU A 377 -13.60 -16.77 -8.66
CA LEU A 377 -13.66 -17.76 -9.72
C LEU A 377 -14.08 -19.13 -9.17
N CYS A 378 -13.40 -19.68 -8.16
CA CYS A 378 -13.75 -20.99 -7.60
C CYS A 378 -15.14 -21.03 -6.95
N TRP A 379 -15.54 -19.92 -6.31
CA TRP A 379 -16.82 -19.82 -5.59
C TRP A 379 -18.01 -19.77 -6.54
N ASP A 380 -17.94 -18.92 -7.57
CA ASP A 380 -19.02 -18.69 -8.53
C ASP A 380 -18.91 -19.61 -9.77
N TRP A 381 -17.95 -20.54 -9.79
CA TRP A 381 -17.75 -21.45 -10.92
C TRP A 381 -18.96 -22.34 -11.20
N GLU A 382 -19.40 -22.32 -12.46
CA GLU A 382 -20.40 -23.20 -13.05
C GLU A 382 -19.75 -24.06 -14.15
N PRO A 383 -20.07 -25.36 -14.25
CA PRO A 383 -19.56 -26.21 -15.33
C PRO A 383 -19.91 -25.65 -16.70
N THR A 384 -18.91 -25.56 -17.58
CA THR A 384 -19.03 -25.00 -18.93
C THR A 384 -18.36 -25.94 -19.94
N PRO A 385 -18.85 -26.01 -21.20
CA PRO A 385 -18.20 -26.78 -22.26
C PRO A 385 -16.76 -26.34 -22.57
N ASP A 386 -16.45 -25.06 -22.35
CA ASP A 386 -15.10 -24.51 -22.55
C ASP A 386 -14.59 -23.80 -21.28
N PRO A 387 -13.99 -24.55 -20.34
CA PRO A 387 -13.44 -23.98 -19.11
C PRO A 387 -12.28 -23.03 -19.33
N PHE A 388 -11.48 -23.22 -20.38
CA PHE A 388 -10.35 -22.35 -20.65
C PHE A 388 -10.82 -20.94 -21.04
N ALA A 389 -11.73 -20.85 -22.02
CA ALA A 389 -12.28 -19.56 -22.45
C ALA A 389 -13.02 -18.84 -21.30
N ALA A 390 -13.71 -19.57 -20.43
CA ALA A 390 -14.39 -18.98 -19.27
C ALA A 390 -13.40 -18.41 -18.24
N VAL A 391 -12.30 -19.12 -17.96
CA VAL A 391 -11.23 -18.64 -17.06
C VAL A 391 -10.54 -17.41 -17.65
N GLU A 392 -10.15 -17.47 -18.93
CA GLU A 392 -9.49 -16.36 -19.62
C GLU A 392 -10.36 -15.10 -19.60
N ALA A 393 -11.64 -15.23 -19.96
CA ALA A 393 -12.58 -14.12 -19.96
C ALA A 393 -12.74 -13.50 -18.55
N PHE A 394 -12.83 -14.35 -17.52
CA PHE A 394 -12.95 -13.91 -16.14
C PHE A 394 -11.70 -13.17 -15.65
N LEU A 395 -10.51 -13.72 -15.90
CA LEU A 395 -9.25 -13.13 -15.46
C LEU A 395 -8.91 -11.86 -16.26
N CYS A 396 -9.23 -11.82 -17.55
CA CYS A 396 -9.12 -10.61 -18.36
C CYS A 396 -10.04 -9.49 -17.83
N ALA A 397 -11.28 -9.80 -17.48
CA ALA A 397 -12.20 -8.85 -16.84
C ALA A 397 -11.72 -8.40 -15.46
N GLY A 398 -10.99 -9.26 -14.75
CA GLY A 398 -10.28 -8.97 -13.50
C GLY A 398 -8.97 -8.18 -13.67
N HIS A 399 -8.61 -7.77 -14.89
CA HIS A 399 -7.35 -7.09 -15.22
C HIS A 399 -6.09 -7.90 -14.88
N ALA A 400 -6.15 -9.23 -14.97
CA ALA A 400 -4.96 -10.06 -14.99
C ALA A 400 -4.15 -9.77 -16.27
N ARG A 401 -2.84 -9.60 -16.13
CA ARG A 401 -1.95 -9.20 -17.22
C ARG A 401 -1.78 -10.37 -18.21
N PRO A 402 -1.48 -10.11 -19.50
CA PRO A 402 -1.24 -11.16 -20.49
C PRO A 402 -0.26 -12.25 -20.02
N TRP A 403 0.90 -11.87 -19.48
CA TRP A 403 1.89 -12.84 -18.98
C TRP A 403 1.35 -13.73 -17.84
N GLN A 404 0.50 -13.17 -16.97
CA GLN A 404 -0.14 -13.93 -15.90
C GLN A 404 -1.08 -14.98 -16.48
N ARG A 405 -1.97 -14.55 -17.39
CA ARG A 405 -2.98 -15.40 -18.03
C ARG A 405 -2.36 -16.56 -18.80
N GLU A 406 -1.27 -16.30 -19.53
CA GLU A 406 -0.49 -17.34 -20.22
C GLU A 406 -0.02 -18.46 -19.28
N LEU A 407 0.30 -18.15 -18.02
CA LEU A 407 0.75 -19.12 -17.02
C LEU A 407 -0.41 -19.76 -16.25
N VAL A 408 -1.42 -18.97 -15.86
CA VAL A 408 -2.44 -19.39 -14.87
C VAL A 408 -3.71 -19.94 -15.50
N ASP A 409 -4.11 -19.48 -16.69
CA ASP A 409 -5.38 -19.88 -17.31
C ASP A 409 -5.45 -21.40 -17.56
N PRO A 410 -4.41 -22.06 -18.14
CA PRO A 410 -4.45 -23.50 -18.39
C PRO A 410 -4.55 -24.33 -17.11
N VAL A 411 -3.82 -23.92 -16.06
CA VAL A 411 -3.75 -24.68 -14.80
C VAL A 411 -5.03 -24.50 -13.97
N LEU A 412 -5.62 -23.31 -13.98
CA LEU A 412 -6.89 -23.04 -13.32
C LEU A 412 -8.05 -23.73 -14.04
N ALA A 413 -8.09 -23.69 -15.37
CA ALA A 413 -9.12 -24.39 -16.15
C ALA A 413 -9.11 -25.90 -15.86
N ARG A 414 -7.93 -26.51 -15.71
CA ARG A 414 -7.80 -27.92 -15.30
C ARG A 414 -8.24 -28.16 -13.86
N ALA A 415 -7.80 -27.32 -12.92
CA ALA A 415 -8.14 -27.44 -11.51
C ALA A 415 -9.66 -27.36 -11.25
N LEU A 416 -10.36 -26.51 -12.00
CA LEU A 416 -11.81 -26.29 -11.86
C LEU A 416 -12.66 -27.46 -12.40
N GLN A 417 -12.06 -28.38 -13.16
CA GLN A 417 -12.71 -29.58 -13.67
C GLN A 417 -12.54 -30.80 -12.76
N GLN A 418 -11.68 -30.74 -11.74
CA GLN A 418 -11.45 -31.89 -10.86
C GLN A 418 -12.72 -32.20 -10.04
N PRO A 419 -13.19 -33.46 -10.04
CA PRO A 419 -14.32 -33.84 -9.22
C PRO A 419 -13.97 -33.64 -7.73
N PRO A 420 -14.94 -33.26 -6.87
CA PRO A 420 -14.68 -33.19 -5.44
C PRO A 420 -14.19 -34.55 -4.94
N PRO A 421 -13.26 -34.59 -3.96
CA PRO A 421 -12.83 -35.85 -3.38
C PRO A 421 -14.07 -36.60 -2.86
N ALA A 422 -14.14 -37.91 -3.14
CA ALA A 422 -15.22 -38.75 -2.64
C ALA A 422 -15.30 -38.58 -1.13
N VAL A 423 -16.50 -38.26 -0.62
CA VAL A 423 -16.76 -38.29 0.81
C VAL A 423 -16.50 -39.73 1.23
N ALA A 424 -15.49 -39.96 2.07
CA ALA A 424 -15.36 -41.25 2.72
C ALA A 424 -16.63 -41.40 3.58
N ASP A 425 -17.50 -42.31 3.18
CA ASP A 425 -18.58 -42.78 4.05
C ASP A 425 -17.90 -43.31 5.32
N ASP A 426 -18.01 -42.54 6.40
CA ASP A 426 -17.68 -42.99 7.74
C ASP A 426 -18.84 -43.89 8.19
N ASP A 427 -18.89 -45.09 7.62
CA ASP A 427 -19.65 -46.21 8.14
C ASP A 427 -18.81 -46.86 9.26
N GLY A 428 -19.16 -46.54 10.50
CA GLY A 428 -18.58 -47.11 11.73
C GLY A 428 -19.19 -46.59 13.01
#